data_AF-A0A959KLA2-F1
#
_entry.id   AF-A0A959KLA2-F1
#
_cell.length_a   1.000
_cell.length_b   1.000
_cell.length_c   1.000
_cell.angle_alpha   90.00
_cell.angle_beta   90.00
_cell.angle_gamma   90.00
#
_symmetry.space_group_name_H-M   'P 1'
#
loop_
_entity.id
_entity.type
_entity.pdbx_description
1 polymer ?
#
loop_
_entity_poly.entity_id
_entity_poly.type
_entity_poly.pdbx_seq_one_letter_code
_entity_poly.pdbx_strand_id
1 'polypeptide(L)'
;MNKFILLFLAVALPAAIFAQETGVCGTMPTEASMQRTLRNRDTYLANPTQTRNVVTYVPVKFHLIGKADKTQVISEGRVLDMLCRLNEAYADQDIQFYIRNGFNYIYNDAAYSNPGDAPLVLSGNRDNQA
;
A
#
# COMPACT_ATOMS: atom_id res chain seq x y z
N MET A 1 30.27 29.91 49.72
CA MET A 1 31.01 29.91 48.43
C MET A 1 30.67 28.73 47.51
N ASN A 2 29.83 27.74 47.91
CA ASN A 2 29.48 26.58 47.06
C ASN A 2 28.21 26.71 46.20
N LYS A 3 27.29 27.64 46.49
CA LYS A 3 26.02 27.75 45.74
C LYS A 3 26.14 28.49 44.40
N PHE A 4 27.07 29.44 44.31
CA PHE A 4 27.29 30.21 43.08
C PHE A 4 28.07 29.43 42.01
N ILE A 5 28.93 28.49 42.41
CA ILE A 5 29.69 27.63 41.50
C ILE A 5 28.77 26.62 40.79
N LEU A 6 27.79 26.05 41.51
CA LEU A 6 26.78 25.14 40.95
C LEU A 6 25.88 25.82 39.91
N LEU A 7 25.55 27.11 40.12
CA LEU A 7 24.73 27.87 39.18
C LEU A 7 25.49 28.21 37.89
N PHE A 8 26.80 28.47 37.99
CA PHE A 8 27.66 28.74 36.84
C PHE A 8 27.90 27.49 35.98
N LEU A 9 28.00 26.32 36.61
CA LEU A 9 28.17 25.04 35.89
C LEU A 9 26.89 24.61 35.15
N ALA A 10 25.71 24.91 35.69
CA ALA A 10 24.43 24.58 35.05
C ALA A 10 24.12 25.42 33.79
N VAL A 11 24.69 26.64 33.70
CA VAL A 11 24.48 27.55 32.55
C VAL A 11 25.48 27.30 31.41
N ALA A 12 26.62 26.65 31.68
CA ALA A 12 27.66 26.39 30.68
C ALA A 12 27.46 25.09 29.87
N LEU A 13 26.61 24.16 30.33
CA LEU A 13 26.37 22.87 29.63
C LEU A 13 25.40 22.87 28.41
N PRO A 14 24.50 23.84 28.17
CA PRO A 14 23.58 23.74 27.03
C PRO A 14 24.22 24.15 25.69
N ALA A 15 25.46 24.66 25.67
CA ALA A 15 26.13 25.08 24.42
C ALA A 15 26.64 23.91 23.55
N ALA A 16 26.60 22.66 24.05
CA ALA A 16 27.02 21.47 23.30
C ALA A 16 25.85 20.67 22.71
N ILE A 17 24.61 21.16 22.81
CA ILE A 17 23.41 20.49 22.28
C ILE A 17 22.98 21.11 20.93
N PHE A 18 23.91 21.23 19.99
CA PHE A 18 23.56 21.52 18.59
C PHE A 18 23.50 20.20 17.81
N ALA A 19 22.40 19.47 17.96
CA ALA A 19 22.04 18.34 17.07
C ALA A 19 21.21 18.80 15.86
N GLN A 20 21.03 20.11 15.66
CA GLN A 20 20.35 20.66 14.50
C GLN A 20 21.36 20.93 13.40
N GLU A 21 21.94 19.85 12.86
CA GLU A 21 22.38 19.91 11.48
C GLU A 21 21.13 20.26 10.68
N THR A 22 21.11 21.44 10.07
CA THR A 22 20.10 21.82 9.08
C THR A 22 20.36 20.98 7.81
N GLY A 23 20.22 19.67 7.96
CA GLY A 23 20.34 18.72 6.88
C GLY A 23 19.22 19.01 5.89
N VAL A 24 19.59 19.18 4.62
CA VAL A 24 18.65 19.09 3.50
C VAL A 24 17.97 17.73 3.63
N CYS A 25 16.73 17.70 4.13
CA CYS A 25 15.98 16.45 4.18
C CYS A 25 15.52 16.11 2.75
N GLY A 26 15.87 14.92 2.30
CA GLY A 26 15.58 14.45 0.95
C GLY A 26 16.74 13.66 0.34
N THR A 27 16.47 13.04 -0.80
CA THR A 27 17.52 12.39 -1.59
C THR A 27 18.28 13.46 -2.37
N MET A 28 19.51 13.77 -1.96
CA MET A 28 20.40 14.60 -2.75
C MET A 28 20.72 13.86 -4.07
N PRO A 29 20.43 14.46 -5.23
CA PRO A 29 20.67 13.81 -6.51
C PRO A 29 22.18 13.63 -6.69
N THR A 30 22.63 12.38 -6.73
CA THR A 30 23.97 12.08 -7.24
C THR A 30 23.94 12.15 -8.76
N GLU A 31 25.08 12.43 -9.39
CA GLU A 31 25.19 12.46 -10.85
C GLU A 31 24.71 11.14 -11.47
N ALA A 32 25.07 10.01 -10.88
CA ALA A 32 24.58 8.69 -11.30
C ALA A 32 23.05 8.56 -11.25
N SER A 33 22.42 9.13 -10.21
CA SER A 33 20.95 9.11 -10.06
C SER A 33 20.27 10.00 -11.10
N MET A 34 20.87 11.16 -11.40
CA MET A 34 20.41 12.06 -12.44
C MET A 34 20.51 11.41 -13.83
N GLN A 35 21.67 10.84 -14.17
CA GLN A 35 21.89 10.18 -15.46
C GLN A 35 20.97 8.97 -15.67
N ARG A 36 20.69 8.20 -14.63
CA ARG A 36 19.67 7.13 -14.69
C ARG A 36 18.29 7.70 -14.99
N THR A 37 17.91 8.80 -14.34
CA THR A 37 16.59 9.43 -14.50
C THR A 37 16.41 9.98 -15.91
N LEU A 38 17.43 10.65 -16.46
CA LEU A 38 17.43 11.13 -17.84
C LEU A 38 17.31 9.99 -18.85
N ARG A 39 18.10 8.91 -18.68
CA ARG A 39 18.00 7.71 -19.52
C ARG A 39 16.61 7.08 -19.49
N ASN A 40 16.00 6.95 -18.32
CA ASN A 40 14.64 6.40 -18.18
C ASN A 40 13.61 7.27 -18.89
N ARG A 41 13.74 8.60 -18.76
CA ARG A 41 12.86 9.57 -19.42
C ARG A 41 12.99 9.51 -20.94
N ASP A 42 14.21 9.48 -21.47
CA ASP A 42 14.44 9.38 -22.91
C ASP A 42 13.96 8.04 -23.47
N THR A 43 14.14 6.95 -22.72
CA THR A 43 13.59 5.62 -23.05
C THR A 43 12.06 5.63 -23.13
N TYR A 44 11.40 6.29 -22.17
CA TYR A 44 9.94 6.44 -22.16
C TYR A 44 9.44 7.31 -23.31
N LEU A 45 10.15 8.39 -23.67
CA LEU A 45 9.78 9.25 -24.80
C LEU A 45 9.97 8.54 -26.15
N ALA A 46 11.03 7.73 -26.29
CA ALA A 46 11.30 6.97 -27.49
C ALA A 46 10.29 5.82 -27.70
N ASN A 47 9.81 5.22 -26.61
CA ASN A 47 8.80 4.16 -26.62
C ASN A 47 7.77 4.41 -25.51
N PRO A 48 6.75 5.25 -25.75
CA PRO A 48 5.70 5.49 -24.76
C PRO A 48 4.95 4.18 -24.55
N THR A 49 5.21 3.48 -23.44
CA THR A 49 4.68 2.13 -23.20
C THR A 49 3.21 2.08 -22.78
N GLN A 50 2.49 3.22 -22.78
CA GLN A 50 1.04 3.22 -22.59
C GLN A 50 0.37 4.31 -23.41
N THR A 51 -0.49 3.89 -24.33
CA THR A 51 -1.59 4.74 -24.78
C THR A 51 -2.47 5.03 -23.57
N ARG A 52 -2.39 6.24 -23.02
CA ARG A 52 -3.19 6.69 -21.86
C ARG A 52 -4.70 6.80 -22.13
N ASN A 53 -5.16 6.34 -23.28
CA ASN A 53 -6.55 6.46 -23.75
C ASN A 53 -7.24 5.09 -23.84
N VAL A 54 -6.75 4.09 -23.10
CA VAL A 54 -7.32 2.74 -23.10
C VAL A 54 -7.65 2.36 -21.67
N VAL A 55 -8.88 1.91 -21.46
CA VAL A 55 -9.34 1.39 -20.17
C VAL A 55 -8.43 0.24 -19.73
N THR A 56 -7.83 0.39 -18.56
CA THR A 56 -7.02 -0.61 -17.89
C THR A 56 -7.93 -1.60 -17.18
N TYR A 57 -7.98 -2.84 -17.69
CA TYR A 57 -8.76 -3.91 -17.08
C TYR A 57 -7.98 -4.62 -15.98
N VAL A 58 -8.51 -4.58 -14.76
CA VAL A 58 -7.87 -5.17 -13.57
C VAL A 58 -8.66 -6.40 -13.11
N PRO A 59 -8.07 -7.60 -13.16
CA PRO A 59 -8.71 -8.79 -12.62
C PRO A 59 -8.76 -8.75 -11.08
N VAL A 60 -9.91 -9.09 -10.51
CA VAL A 60 -10.08 -9.22 -9.06
C VAL A 60 -10.62 -10.61 -8.73
N LYS A 61 -10.03 -11.25 -7.73
CA LYS A 61 -10.54 -12.49 -7.13
C LYS A 61 -11.16 -12.19 -5.78
N PHE A 62 -12.45 -12.47 -5.62
CA PHE A 62 -13.13 -12.31 -4.33
C PHE A 62 -13.10 -13.62 -3.54
N HIS A 63 -12.60 -13.53 -2.30
CA HIS A 63 -12.61 -14.59 -1.31
C HIS A 63 -13.72 -14.32 -0.30
N LEU A 64 -14.80 -15.09 -0.37
CA LEU A 64 -15.97 -14.98 0.49
C LEU A 64 -15.76 -15.89 1.70
N ILE A 65 -15.59 -15.29 2.88
CA ILE A 65 -15.28 -16.02 4.11
C ILE A 65 -16.56 -16.20 4.93
N GLY A 66 -16.82 -17.43 5.37
CA GLY A 66 -17.90 -17.79 6.27
C GLY A 66 -17.41 -18.65 7.43
N LYS A 67 -18.33 -18.95 8.35
CA LYS A 67 -18.08 -19.87 9.46
C LYS A 67 -17.84 -21.30 8.97
N ALA A 68 -17.16 -22.11 9.77
CA ALA A 68 -16.85 -23.50 9.44
C ALA A 68 -18.10 -24.37 9.24
N ASP A 69 -19.23 -23.99 9.86
CA ASP A 69 -20.56 -24.60 9.67
C ASP A 69 -21.26 -24.23 8.35
N LYS A 70 -20.56 -23.51 7.46
CA LYS A 70 -21.04 -23.00 6.18
C LYS A 70 -22.09 -21.88 6.26
N THR A 71 -22.23 -21.23 7.41
CA THR A 71 -23.12 -20.09 7.58
C THR A 71 -22.39 -18.75 7.51
N GLN A 72 -23.15 -17.66 7.53
CA GLN A 72 -22.67 -16.28 7.64
C GLN A 72 -21.74 -15.79 6.51
N VAL A 73 -21.83 -16.41 5.32
CA VAL A 73 -21.17 -15.90 4.12
C VAL A 73 -21.92 -14.69 3.56
N ILE A 74 -21.17 -13.69 3.07
CA ILE A 74 -21.75 -12.55 2.36
C ILE A 74 -22.43 -13.00 1.05
N SER A 75 -23.58 -12.43 0.74
CA SER A 75 -24.27 -12.72 -0.52
C SER A 75 -23.49 -12.20 -1.73
N GLU A 76 -23.51 -12.95 -2.82
CA GLU A 76 -22.86 -12.56 -4.08
C GLU A 76 -23.35 -11.21 -4.60
N GLY A 77 -24.64 -10.92 -4.46
CA GLY A 77 -25.21 -9.62 -4.82
C GLY A 77 -24.50 -8.45 -4.13
N ARG A 78 -24.16 -8.58 -2.83
CA ARG A 78 -23.41 -7.53 -2.11
C ARG A 78 -21.97 -7.40 -2.60
N VAL A 79 -21.36 -8.51 -3.06
CA VAL A 79 -20.02 -8.47 -3.66
C VAL A 79 -20.06 -7.79 -5.03
N LEU A 80 -21.10 -8.04 -5.82
CA LEU A 80 -21.33 -7.36 -7.10
C LEU A 80 -21.60 -5.86 -6.90
N ASP A 81 -22.38 -5.47 -5.90
CA ASP A 81 -22.59 -4.06 -5.55
C ASP A 81 -21.28 -3.37 -5.18
N MET A 82 -20.40 -4.06 -4.45
CA MET A 82 -19.07 -3.54 -4.12
C MET A 82 -18.19 -3.41 -5.38
N LEU A 83 -18.25 -4.35 -6.32
CA LEU A 83 -17.54 -4.26 -7.59
C LEU A 83 -18.04 -3.07 -8.43
N CYS A 84 -19.36 -2.82 -8.45
CA CYS A 84 -19.93 -1.66 -9.11
C CYS A 84 -19.38 -0.36 -8.51
N ARG A 85 -19.41 -0.23 -7.17
CA ARG A 85 -18.84 0.94 -6.49
C ARG A 85 -17.35 1.13 -6.75
N LEU A 86 -16.60 0.04 -6.83
CA LEU A 86 -15.18 0.07 -7.16
C LEU A 86 -14.95 0.59 -8.59
N ASN A 87 -15.75 0.14 -9.55
CA ASN A 87 -15.69 0.65 -10.93
C ASN A 87 -16.11 2.12 -11.03
N GLU A 88 -17.18 2.53 -10.33
CA GLU A 88 -17.62 3.92 -10.29
C GLU A 88 -16.54 4.85 -9.72
N ALA A 89 -15.88 4.43 -8.63
CA ALA A 89 -14.84 5.22 -7.98
C ALA A 89 -13.60 5.44 -8.85
N TYR A 90 -13.33 4.52 -9.79
CA TYR A 90 -12.13 4.53 -10.62
C TYR A 90 -12.38 4.81 -12.11
N ALA A 91 -13.62 5.14 -12.47
CA ALA A 91 -14.01 5.43 -13.84
C ALA A 91 -13.21 6.58 -14.46
N ASP A 92 -12.98 7.65 -13.68
CA ASP A 92 -12.22 8.84 -14.12
C ASP A 92 -10.71 8.58 -14.32
N GLN A 93 -10.22 7.41 -13.90
CA GLN A 93 -8.83 6.98 -14.14
C GLN A 93 -8.72 5.92 -15.24
N ASP A 94 -9.80 5.68 -15.99
CA ASP A 94 -9.86 4.65 -17.03
C ASP A 94 -9.48 3.27 -16.49
N ILE A 95 -9.94 2.92 -15.28
CA ILE A 95 -9.71 1.59 -14.68
C ILE A 95 -11.04 0.85 -14.56
N GLN A 96 -11.08 -0.39 -15.04
CA GLN A 96 -12.23 -1.27 -14.92
C GLN A 96 -11.85 -2.59 -14.27
N PHE A 97 -12.40 -2.84 -13.09
CA PHE A 97 -12.30 -4.08 -12.35
C PHE A 97 -13.32 -5.11 -12.84
N TYR A 98 -12.90 -6.36 -12.93
CA TYR A 98 -13.78 -7.49 -13.26
C TYR A 98 -13.47 -8.71 -12.41
N ILE A 99 -14.47 -9.58 -12.25
CA ILE A 99 -14.31 -10.83 -11.48
C ILE A 99 -13.55 -11.84 -12.33
N ARG A 100 -12.40 -12.27 -11.83
CA ARG A 100 -11.62 -13.34 -12.42
C ARG A 100 -11.99 -14.67 -11.80
N ASN A 101 -12.32 -15.65 -12.65
CA ASN A 101 -12.55 -17.05 -12.28
C ASN A 101 -13.62 -17.24 -11.17
N GLY A 102 -14.65 -16.37 -11.14
CA GLY A 102 -15.75 -16.45 -10.17
C GLY A 102 -15.35 -16.24 -8.71
N PHE A 103 -16.25 -16.59 -7.79
CA PHE A 103 -16.03 -16.47 -6.35
C PHE A 103 -15.27 -17.67 -5.77
N ASN A 104 -14.47 -17.44 -4.74
CA ASN A 104 -13.88 -18.51 -3.91
C ASN A 104 -14.52 -18.46 -2.52
N TYR A 105 -15.01 -19.59 -2.01
CA TYR A 105 -15.65 -19.69 -0.70
C TYR A 105 -14.70 -20.35 0.29
N ILE A 106 -14.46 -19.69 1.41
CA ILE A 106 -13.57 -20.17 2.47
C ILE A 106 -14.40 -20.28 3.75
N TYR A 107 -14.48 -21.48 4.30
CA TYR A 107 -15.23 -21.75 5.53
C TYR A 107 -14.25 -22.03 6.67
N ASN A 108 -14.02 -21.02 7.52
CA ASN A 108 -13.03 -21.09 8.58
C ASN A 108 -13.34 -20.07 9.68
N ASP A 109 -13.57 -20.52 10.91
CA ASP A 109 -13.98 -19.65 12.01
C ASP A 109 -12.91 -18.63 12.42
N ALA A 110 -11.62 -18.98 12.32
CA ALA A 110 -10.53 -18.06 12.61
C ALA A 110 -10.49 -16.93 11.57
N ALA A 111 -10.50 -17.27 10.28
CA ALA A 111 -10.52 -16.29 9.20
C ALA A 111 -11.80 -15.44 9.18
N TYR A 112 -12.93 -16.02 9.59
CA TYR A 112 -14.21 -15.32 9.68
C TYR A 112 -14.22 -14.29 10.82
N SER A 113 -13.74 -14.69 12.01
CA SER A 113 -13.82 -13.86 13.22
C SER A 113 -12.75 -12.78 13.24
N ASN A 114 -11.52 -13.14 12.83
CA ASN A 114 -10.42 -12.22 12.69
C ASN A 114 -9.52 -12.66 11.52
N PRO A 115 -9.67 -12.06 10.33
CA PRO A 115 -8.85 -12.39 9.16
C PRO A 115 -7.33 -12.28 9.43
N GLY A 116 -6.92 -11.38 10.32
CA GLY A 116 -5.51 -11.20 10.70
C GLY A 116 -4.92 -12.40 11.45
N ASP A 117 -5.76 -13.19 12.11
CA ASP A 117 -5.35 -14.38 12.87
C ASP A 117 -5.30 -15.65 11.99
N ALA A 118 -5.70 -15.54 10.72
CA ALA A 118 -5.69 -16.65 9.76
C ALA A 118 -4.81 -16.40 8.51
N PRO A 119 -3.56 -15.91 8.66
CA PRO A 119 -2.71 -15.57 7.53
C PRO A 119 -2.39 -16.77 6.65
N LEU A 120 -2.28 -17.97 7.24
CA LEU A 120 -2.05 -19.21 6.49
C LEU A 120 -3.24 -19.58 5.59
N VAL A 121 -4.47 -19.35 6.05
CA VAL A 121 -5.68 -19.62 5.27
C VAL A 121 -5.76 -18.66 4.09
N LEU A 122 -5.53 -17.36 4.32
CA LEU A 122 -5.62 -16.34 3.29
C LEU A 122 -4.48 -16.45 2.27
N SER A 123 -3.24 -16.65 2.73
CA SER A 123 -2.08 -16.84 1.84
C SER A 123 -2.17 -18.13 1.03
N GLY A 124 -2.66 -19.22 1.64
CA GLY A 124 -2.89 -20.49 0.94
C GLY A 124 -3.98 -20.40 -0.14
N ASN A 125 -4.89 -19.43 -0.02
CA ASN A 125 -5.95 -19.19 -1.00
C ASN A 125 -5.64 -18.06 -1.99
N ARG A 126 -4.46 -17.43 -1.91
CA ARG A 126 -4.08 -16.34 -2.81
C ARG A 126 -4.08 -16.81 -4.27
N ASP A 127 -4.74 -16.05 -5.14
CA ASP A 127 -4.62 -16.26 -6.58
C ASP A 127 -3.23 -15.81 -7.06
N ASN A 128 -2.37 -16.77 -7.36
CA ASN A 128 -0.98 -16.53 -7.78
C ASN A 128 -0.84 -16.21 -9.27
N GLN A 129 -1.96 -16.16 -10.00
CA GLN A 129 -1.94 -15.88 -11.44
C GLN A 129 -2.46 -14.48 -11.80
N ALA A 130 -2.72 -13.63 -10.80
CA ALA A 130 -3.29 -12.29 -10.99
C ALA A 130 -2.28 -11.31 -11.59
#